data_AF-A0A7Z9KVL0-F1
#
_entry.id   AF-A0A7Z9KVL0-F1
#
_cell.length_a   1.000
_cell.length_b   1.000
_cell.length_c   1.000
_cell.angle_alpha   90.00
_cell.angle_beta   90.00
_cell.angle_gamma   90.00
#
_symmetry.space_group_name_H-M   'P 1'
#
loop_
_entity.id
_entity.type
_entity.pdbx_description
1 polymer ?
#
loop_
_entity_poly.entity_id
_entity_poly.type
_entity_poly.pdbx_seq_one_letter_code
_entity_poly.pdbx_strand_id
1 'polypeptide(L)'
;MSSPAPLSNQDLGFFFEPHHHELADELSAVGQVFLDEESQTHDLEYSARVAHALGAQHNLYQWVVPESGKVDLRALCLIREMLGYSCPLADAIFAVQGLGSYPIVLAGSPAQKAEYLPKIRQGDLIGA
;
A
#
# COMPACT_ATOMS: atom_id res chain seq x y z
N MET A 1 8.68 -5.41 -22.85
CA MET A 1 7.97 -4.59 -21.85
C MET A 1 6.66 -5.31 -21.57
N SER A 2 6.51 -5.85 -20.36
CA SER A 2 5.24 -6.45 -19.94
C SER A 2 4.17 -5.36 -19.92
N SER A 3 2.94 -5.69 -20.31
CA SER A 3 1.83 -4.74 -20.13
C SER A 3 1.63 -4.46 -18.65
N PRO A 4 1.26 -3.23 -18.26
CA PRO A 4 0.92 -2.93 -16.88
C PRO A 4 -0.23 -3.82 -16.40
N ALA A 5 -0.28 -4.07 -15.10
CA ALA A 5 -1.33 -4.89 -14.50
C ALA A 5 -2.72 -4.31 -14.86
N PRO A 6 -3.66 -5.11 -15.39
CA PRO A 6 -5.01 -4.65 -15.64
C PRO A 6 -5.70 -4.49 -14.28
N LEU A 7 -5.94 -3.24 -13.87
CA LEU A 7 -6.64 -2.95 -12.62
C LEU A 7 -8.15 -2.83 -12.85
N SER A 8 -8.92 -3.13 -11.82
CA SER A 8 -10.37 -3.19 -11.85
C SER A 8 -11.03 -1.87 -12.27
N ASN A 9 -10.34 -0.73 -12.16
CA ASN A 9 -10.87 0.56 -12.63
C ASN A 9 -11.04 0.63 -14.16
N GLN A 10 -10.37 -0.22 -14.94
CA GLN A 10 -10.50 -0.27 -16.40
C GLN A 10 -11.81 -0.95 -16.82
N ASP A 11 -12.16 -2.07 -16.17
CA ASP A 11 -13.36 -2.85 -16.47
C ASP A 11 -14.61 -2.34 -15.72
N LEU A 12 -14.41 -1.81 -14.51
CA LEU A 12 -15.46 -1.42 -13.57
C LEU A 12 -15.44 0.09 -13.26
N GLY A 13 -14.99 0.92 -14.21
CA GLY A 13 -14.76 2.35 -14.00
C GLY A 13 -15.95 3.13 -13.40
N PHE A 14 -17.18 2.67 -13.60
CA PHE A 14 -18.39 3.30 -13.02
C PHE A 14 -18.50 3.19 -11.48
N PHE A 15 -17.70 2.35 -10.82
CA PHE A 15 -17.61 2.29 -9.36
C PHE A 15 -16.51 3.20 -8.78
N PHE A 16 -15.67 3.77 -9.64
CA PHE A 16 -14.51 4.57 -9.27
C PHE A 16 -14.75 6.06 -9.55
N GLU A 17 -14.03 6.89 -8.79
CA GLU A 17 -14.07 8.35 -8.88
C GLU A 17 -12.81 8.84 -9.61
N PRO A 18 -12.75 10.09 -10.09
CA PRO A 18 -11.56 10.62 -10.78
C PRO A 18 -10.23 10.35 -10.04
N HIS A 19 -10.17 10.57 -8.73
CA HIS A 19 -8.95 10.34 -7.93
C HIS A 19 -8.51 8.87 -7.87
N HIS A 20 -9.44 7.93 -8.07
CA HIS A 20 -9.08 6.52 -8.15
C HIS A 20 -8.44 6.16 -9.49
N HIS A 21 -8.84 6.82 -10.58
CA HIS A 21 -8.19 6.65 -11.87
C HIS A 21 -6.78 7.26 -11.85
N GLU A 22 -6.62 8.44 -11.25
CA GLU A 22 -5.31 9.06 -11.02
C GLU A 22 -4.39 8.13 -10.20
N LEU A 23 -4.90 7.57 -9.11
CA LEU A 23 -4.17 6.57 -8.33
C LEU A 23 -3.79 5.35 -9.17
N ALA A 24 -4.71 4.80 -9.97
CA ALA A 24 -4.41 3.64 -10.82
C ALA A 24 -3.29 3.92 -11.83
N ASP A 25 -3.25 5.14 -12.39
CA ASP A 25 -2.18 5.56 -13.30
C ASP A 25 -0.83 5.63 -12.58
N GLU A 26 -0.79 6.18 -11.36
CA GLU A 26 0.42 6.20 -10.51
C GLU A 26 0.90 4.79 -10.15
N LEU A 27 -0.04 3.89 -9.83
CA LEU A 27 0.25 2.52 -9.42
C LEU A 27 0.91 1.70 -10.53
N SER A 28 0.71 2.05 -11.81
CA SER A 28 1.36 1.35 -12.92
C SER A 28 2.89 1.43 -12.84
N ALA A 29 3.44 2.59 -12.46
CA ALA A 29 4.89 2.77 -12.35
C ALA A 29 5.44 2.06 -11.09
N VAL A 30 4.71 2.14 -9.98
CA VAL A 30 5.07 1.49 -8.71
C VAL A 30 5.04 -0.03 -8.84
N GLY A 31 4.03 -0.58 -9.53
CA GLY A 31 3.91 -2.02 -9.76
C GLY A 31 5.10 -2.60 -10.53
N GLN A 32 5.61 -1.88 -11.53
CA GLN A 32 6.80 -2.34 -12.26
C GLN A 32 8.04 -2.45 -11.35
N VAL A 33 8.21 -1.52 -10.40
CA VAL A 33 9.32 -1.58 -9.42
C VAL A 33 9.21 -2.82 -8.54
N PHE A 34 8.01 -3.14 -8.04
CA PHE A 34 7.80 -4.34 -7.22
C PHE A 34 7.91 -5.64 -8.03
N LEU A 35 7.52 -5.62 -9.30
CA LEU A 35 7.70 -6.76 -10.20
C LEU A 35 9.20 -7.04 -10.44
N ASP A 36 9.99 -6.00 -10.66
CA ASP A 36 11.43 -6.10 -10.84
C ASP A 36 12.12 -6.60 -9.55
N GLU A 37 11.70 -6.10 -8.38
CA GLU A 37 12.20 -6.55 -7.08
C GLU A 37 11.82 -8.02 -6.78
N GLU A 38 10.58 -8.43 -7.06
CA GLU A 38 10.13 -9.82 -6.88
C GLU A 38 10.89 -10.80 -7.79
N SER A 39 11.31 -10.36 -8.98
CA SER A 39 12.05 -11.19 -9.94
C SER A 39 13.50 -11.50 -9.53
N GLN A 40 14.03 -10.82 -8.52
CA GLN A 40 15.38 -11.02 -8.00
C GLN A 40 15.43 -12.21 -7.01
N THR A 41 16.64 -12.66 -6.68
CA THR A 41 16.83 -13.70 -5.65
C THR A 41 16.48 -13.16 -4.26
N HIS A 42 15.59 -13.85 -3.55
CA HIS A 42 15.20 -13.47 -2.18
C HIS A 42 16.23 -13.94 -1.17
N ASP A 43 16.76 -13.00 -0.39
CA ASP A 43 17.65 -13.22 0.74
C ASP A 43 16.90 -13.01 2.08
N LEU A 44 17.63 -13.08 3.20
CA LEU A 44 17.04 -12.93 4.54
C LEU A 44 16.53 -11.50 4.82
N GLU A 45 16.97 -10.49 4.05
CA GLU A 45 16.60 -9.09 4.23
C GLU A 45 15.46 -8.66 3.29
N TYR A 46 15.05 -9.52 2.36
CA TYR A 46 14.05 -9.24 1.34
C TYR A 46 12.76 -8.63 1.91
N SER A 47 12.15 -9.27 2.91
CA SER A 47 10.91 -8.77 3.52
C SER A 47 11.06 -7.38 4.16
N ALA A 48 12.22 -7.09 4.75
CA ALA A 48 12.48 -5.78 5.35
C ALA A 48 12.65 -4.69 4.28
N ARG A 49 13.34 -5.00 3.17
CA ARG A 49 13.46 -4.08 2.02
C ARG A 49 12.10 -3.78 1.40
N VAL A 50 11.28 -4.81 1.17
CA VAL A 50 9.92 -4.64 0.63
C VAL A 50 9.05 -3.80 1.57
N ALA A 51 9.07 -4.09 2.87
CA ALA A 51 8.33 -3.32 3.87
C ALA A 51 8.75 -1.85 3.92
N HIS A 52 10.05 -1.58 3.80
CA HIS A 52 10.58 -0.22 3.75
C HIS A 52 10.19 0.50 2.45
N ALA A 53 10.29 -0.17 1.29
CA ALA A 53 9.94 0.40 -0.01
C ALA A 53 8.46 0.82 -0.09
N LEU A 54 7.55 -0.01 0.42
CA LEU A 54 6.11 0.29 0.51
C LEU A 54 5.83 1.63 1.20
N GLY A 55 6.53 1.92 2.31
CA GLY A 55 6.35 3.14 3.09
C GLY A 55 7.22 4.29 2.60
N ALA A 56 8.54 4.18 2.77
CA ALA A 56 9.46 5.29 2.63
C ALA A 56 9.72 5.70 1.17
N GLN A 57 9.64 4.77 0.22
CA GLN A 57 9.96 5.05 -1.18
C GLN A 57 8.71 5.33 -2.02
N HIS A 58 7.62 4.59 -1.78
CA HIS A 58 6.41 4.67 -2.58
C HIS A 58 5.20 5.28 -1.83
N ASN A 59 5.37 5.62 -0.55
CA ASN A 59 4.34 6.28 0.27
C ASN A 59 2.98 5.57 0.23
N LEU A 60 2.95 4.23 0.11
CA LEU A 60 1.70 3.48 0.03
C LEU A 60 1.03 3.39 1.41
N TYR A 61 1.79 3.36 2.51
CA TYR A 61 1.21 3.28 3.86
C TYR A 61 0.33 4.47 4.25
N GLN A 62 0.41 5.61 3.54
CA GLN A 62 -0.55 6.71 3.73
C GLN A 62 -2.01 6.29 3.47
N TRP A 63 -2.24 5.28 2.64
CA TRP A 63 -3.58 4.82 2.30
C TRP A 63 -4.23 3.99 3.41
N VAL A 64 -3.41 3.27 4.20
CA VAL A 64 -3.88 2.55 5.38
C VAL A 64 -3.86 3.42 6.64
N VAL A 65 -3.02 4.46 6.67
CA VAL A 65 -2.95 5.46 7.75
C VAL A 65 -3.15 6.88 7.19
N PRO A 66 -4.35 7.22 6.72
CA PRO A 66 -4.62 8.53 6.11
C PRO A 66 -4.64 9.63 7.17
N GLU A 67 -4.19 10.84 6.81
CA GLU A 67 -4.22 12.01 7.70
C GLU A 67 -5.65 12.42 8.07
N SER A 68 -6.60 12.18 7.17
CA SER A 68 -8.03 12.41 7.40
C SER A 68 -8.62 11.46 8.47
N GLY A 69 -7.91 10.38 8.81
CA GLY A 69 -8.42 9.28 9.64
C GLY A 69 -9.48 8.42 8.96
N LYS A 70 -9.79 8.67 7.67
CA LYS A 70 -10.79 7.92 6.90
C LYS A 70 -10.11 7.14 5.78
N VAL A 71 -10.22 5.82 5.86
CA VAL A 71 -9.69 4.90 4.85
C VAL A 71 -10.62 4.85 3.64
N ASP A 72 -10.05 5.00 2.44
CA ASP A 72 -10.76 4.78 1.19
C ASP A 72 -10.59 3.32 0.74
N LEU A 73 -11.65 2.53 0.87
CA LEU A 73 -11.62 1.10 0.56
C LEU A 73 -11.37 0.81 -0.92
N ARG A 74 -11.85 1.66 -1.83
CA ARG A 74 -11.67 1.46 -3.27
C ARG A 74 -10.21 1.70 -3.67
N ALA A 75 -9.58 2.72 -3.10
CA ALA A 75 -8.15 2.95 -3.24
C ALA A 75 -7.32 1.78 -2.68
N LEU A 76 -7.67 1.27 -1.49
CA LEU A 76 -7.01 0.09 -0.94
C LEU A 76 -7.14 -1.14 -1.84
N CYS A 77 -8.32 -1.36 -2.44
CA CYS A 77 -8.52 -2.44 -3.40
C CYS A 77 -7.59 -2.32 -4.60
N LEU A 78 -7.48 -1.13 -5.22
CA LEU A 78 -6.59 -0.91 -6.37
C LEU A 78 -5.11 -1.12 -6.02
N ILE A 79 -4.68 -0.65 -4.84
CA ILE A 79 -3.29 -0.84 -4.38
C ILE A 79 -3.00 -2.33 -4.18
N ARG A 80 -3.90 -3.04 -3.50
CA ARG A 80 -3.74 -4.48 -3.23
C ARG A 80 -3.82 -5.32 -4.49
N GLU A 81 -4.67 -4.95 -5.44
CA GLU A 81 -4.75 -5.58 -6.76
C GLU A 81 -3.42 -5.43 -7.51
N MET A 82 -2.88 -4.20 -7.59
CA MET A 82 -1.58 -3.95 -8.21
C MET A 82 -0.46 -4.74 -7.52
N LEU A 83 -0.38 -4.69 -6.19
CA LEU A 83 0.66 -5.41 -5.44
C LEU A 83 0.50 -6.92 -5.62
N GLY A 84 -0.73 -7.44 -5.64
CA GLY A 84 -1.01 -8.86 -5.88
C GLY A 84 -0.54 -9.35 -7.24
N TYR A 85 -0.63 -8.50 -8.29
CA TYR A 85 -0.07 -8.80 -9.61
C TYR A 85 1.46 -8.70 -9.67
N SER A 86 2.07 -7.86 -8.82
CA SER A 86 3.48 -7.46 -8.96
C SER A 86 4.41 -8.16 -7.96
N CYS A 87 4.05 -8.19 -6.68
CA CYS A 87 4.82 -8.81 -5.60
C CYS A 87 3.84 -9.28 -4.49
N PRO A 88 3.51 -10.58 -4.43
CA PRO A 88 2.59 -11.12 -3.43
C PRO A 88 3.01 -10.87 -1.97
N LEU A 89 4.32 -10.82 -1.69
CA LEU A 89 4.83 -10.47 -0.37
C LEU A 89 4.52 -9.01 -0.01
N ALA A 90 4.64 -8.09 -0.97
CA ALA A 90 4.33 -6.69 -0.76
C ALA A 90 2.84 -6.48 -0.46
N ASP A 91 1.93 -7.20 -1.15
CA ASP A 91 0.50 -7.21 -0.82
C ASP A 91 0.25 -7.69 0.62
N ALA A 92 0.88 -8.80 1.01
CA ALA A 92 0.73 -9.35 2.35
C ALA A 92 1.20 -8.37 3.43
N ILE A 93 2.38 -7.75 3.25
CA ILE A 93 2.91 -6.74 4.19
C ILE A 93 1.98 -5.53 4.26
N PHE A 94 1.53 -5.01 3.12
CA PHE A 94 0.61 -3.87 3.06
C PHE A 94 -0.72 -4.17 3.78
N ALA A 95 -1.27 -5.36 3.57
CA ALA A 95 -2.50 -5.80 4.24
C ALA A 95 -2.32 -5.90 5.76
N VAL A 96 -1.22 -6.51 6.23
CA VAL A 96 -0.91 -6.62 7.67
C VAL A 96 -0.66 -5.25 8.29
N GLN A 97 0.06 -4.36 7.58
CA GLN A 97 0.27 -2.98 8.03
C GLN A 97 -1.07 -2.25 8.22
N GLY A 98 -2.02 -2.45 7.31
CA GLY A 98 -3.38 -1.94 7.45
C GLY A 98 -4.12 -2.55 8.63
N LEU A 99 -4.14 -3.88 8.75
CA LEU A 99 -4.83 -4.59 9.84
C LEU A 99 -4.30 -4.17 11.23
N GLY A 100 -2.99 -4.03 11.36
CA GLY A 100 -2.31 -3.63 12.58
C GLY A 100 -2.57 -2.19 13.00
N SER A 101 -2.58 -1.28 12.03
CA SER A 101 -2.74 0.16 12.30
C SER A 101 -4.20 0.61 12.40
N TYR A 102 -5.13 -0.10 11.76
CA TYR A 102 -6.52 0.31 11.64
C TYR A 102 -7.23 0.54 12.99
N PRO A 103 -7.03 -0.27 14.05
CA PRO A 103 -7.61 0.01 15.36
C PRO A 103 -7.19 1.37 15.93
N ILE A 104 -5.93 1.79 15.71
CA ILE A 104 -5.42 3.09 16.16
C ILE A 104 -6.01 4.21 15.30
N VAL A 105 -6.12 4.01 13.98
CA VAL A 105 -6.78 4.98 13.07
C VAL A 105 -8.24 5.20 13.50
N LEU A 106 -8.98 4.11 13.69
CA LEU A 106 -10.42 4.12 13.99
C LEU A 106 -10.71 4.66 15.40
N ALA A 107 -10.02 4.14 16.41
CA ALA A 107 -10.41 4.30 17.81
C ALA A 107 -9.27 4.73 18.75
N GLY A 108 -8.05 4.94 18.24
CA GLY A 108 -6.93 5.38 19.06
C GLY A 108 -7.18 6.73 19.73
N SER A 109 -6.71 6.88 20.97
CA SER A 109 -6.68 8.18 21.65
C SER A 109 -5.81 9.18 20.88
N PRO A 110 -5.96 10.50 21.10
CA PRO A 110 -5.10 11.50 20.47
C PRO A 110 -3.59 11.22 20.69
N ALA A 111 -3.23 10.75 21.89
CA ALA A 111 -1.85 10.39 22.21
C ALA A 111 -1.36 9.18 21.41
N GLN A 112 -2.16 8.10 21.34
CA GLN A 112 -1.81 6.91 20.53
C GLN A 112 -1.69 7.27 19.05
N LYS A 113 -2.60 8.08 18.53
CA LYS A 113 -2.57 8.52 17.13
C LYS A 113 -1.31 9.32 16.82
N ALA A 114 -0.96 10.28 17.66
CA ALA A 114 0.23 11.11 17.50
C ALA A 114 1.54 10.31 17.61
N GLU A 115 1.58 9.30 18.48
CA GLU A 115 2.77 8.49 18.71
C GLU A 115 3.04 7.47 17.59
N TYR A 116 1.99 6.77 17.12
CA TYR A 116 2.16 5.61 16.24
C TYR A 116 1.93 5.91 14.76
N LEU A 117 0.87 6.65 14.41
CA LEU A 117 0.44 6.79 13.02
C LEU A 117 1.49 7.42 12.09
N PRO A 118 2.23 8.48 12.49
CA PRO A 118 3.28 9.03 11.64
C PRO A 118 4.40 8.03 11.33
N LYS A 119 4.82 7.24 12.33
CA LYS A 119 5.89 6.23 12.19
C LYS A 119 5.45 5.08 11.30
N ILE A 120 4.20 4.62 11.46
CA ILE A 120 3.61 3.58 10.61
C ILE A 120 3.51 4.04 9.16
N ARG A 121 3.09 5.30 8.93
CA ARG A 121 3.01 5.89 7.60
C ARG A 121 4.36 5.97 6.91
N GLN A 122 5.42 6.33 7.66
CA GLN A 122 6.78 6.43 7.13
C GLN A 122 7.44 5.05 6.92
N GLY A 123 6.89 3.99 7.51
CA GLY A 123 7.48 2.66 7.50
C GLY A 123 8.54 2.42 8.59
N ASP A 124 8.67 3.33 9.55
CA ASP A 124 9.57 3.20 10.71
C ASP A 124 9.04 2.23 11.76
N LEU A 125 7.74 1.95 11.74
CA LEU A 125 7.08 1.00 12.62
C LEU A 125 6.16 0.09 11.80
N ILE A 126 6.30 -1.22 12.01
CA ILE A 126 5.45 -2.24 11.37
C ILE A 126 4.29 -2.56 12.32
N GLY A 127 3.08 -2.62 11.79
CA GLY A 127 1.85 -2.88 12.55
C GLY A 127 1.61 -4.35 12.90
N ALA A 128 2.58 -5.23 12.71
CA ALA A 128 2.47 -6.66 12.96
C ALA A 128 2.62 -7.02 14.45
#